data_AF-A0A831M3P0-F1
#
_entry.id   AF-A0A831M3P0-F1
#
_cell.length_a   1.000
_cell.length_b   1.000
_cell.length_c   1.000
_cell.angle_alpha   90.00
_cell.angle_beta   90.00
_cell.angle_gamma   90.00
#
_symmetry.space_group_name_H-M   'P 1'
#
loop_
_entity.id
_entity.type
_entity.pdbx_description
1 polymer ?
#
loop_
_entity_poly.entity_id
_entity_poly.type
_entity_poly.pdbx_seq_one_letter_code
_entity_poly.pdbx_strand_id
1 'polypeptide(L)'
;MPCFDIPSYATWDSVIIRFMSGDSIDIRAGGRPIGVKHYRELGFDDKKTGGSDRLWGILKYLAKVNGELSNDEMHEKEAAPLKKNISRLRDRLKSGFGIADDPFHPCHRSESFRTRFIIS
;
A
#
# COMPACT_ATOMS: atom_id res chain seq x y z
N MET A 1 -3.05 13.37 -11.11
CA MET A 1 -2.78 12.06 -10.48
C MET A 1 -1.37 11.66 -10.86
N PRO A 2 -0.59 11.05 -9.96
CA PRO A 2 0.71 10.49 -10.32
C PRO A 2 0.46 9.29 -11.25
N CYS A 3 1.00 9.35 -12.47
CA CYS A 3 1.04 8.21 -13.37
C CYS A 3 2.41 7.55 -13.20
N PHE A 4 2.44 6.30 -12.74
CA PHE A 4 3.65 5.50 -12.78
C PHE A 4 3.73 4.77 -14.12
N ASP A 5 4.90 4.79 -14.77
CA ASP A 5 5.19 3.96 -15.95
C ASP A 5 5.36 2.50 -15.51
N ILE A 6 4.24 1.88 -15.15
CA ILE A 6 4.17 0.47 -14.78
C ILE A 6 4.02 -0.33 -16.07
N PRO A 7 4.88 -1.33 -16.32
CA PRO A 7 4.73 -2.19 -17.49
C PRO A 7 3.37 -2.87 -17.46
N SER A 8 2.72 -3.00 -18.62
CA SER A 8 1.40 -3.64 -18.74
C SER A 8 1.36 -5.11 -18.33
N TYR A 9 2.52 -5.78 -18.28
CA TYR A 9 2.68 -7.15 -17.76
C TYR A 9 2.98 -7.20 -16.25
N ALA A 10 3.18 -6.06 -15.59
CA ALA A 10 3.49 -6.03 -14.17
C ALA A 10 2.26 -6.39 -13.35
N THR A 11 2.40 -7.40 -12.50
CA THR A 11 1.40 -7.78 -11.51
C THR A 11 1.84 -7.30 -10.13
N TRP A 12 0.90 -7.24 -9.18
CA TRP A 12 1.21 -6.89 -7.80
C TRP A 12 2.24 -7.82 -7.15
N ASP A 13 2.30 -9.09 -7.56
CA ASP A 13 3.31 -10.05 -7.09
C ASP A 13 4.75 -9.61 -7.42
N SER A 14 4.92 -8.92 -8.56
CA SER A 14 6.21 -8.34 -8.98
C SER A 14 6.45 -6.92 -8.47
N VAL A 15 5.54 -6.38 -7.65
CA VAL A 15 5.70 -5.06 -7.05
C VAL A 15 6.46 -5.18 -5.73
N ILE A 16 7.48 -4.36 -5.57
CA ILE A 16 8.30 -4.28 -4.36
C ILE A 16 8.29 -2.82 -3.91
N ILE A 17 7.91 -2.62 -2.65
CA ILE A 17 7.88 -1.32 -1.98
C ILE A 17 8.86 -1.38 -0.82
N ARG A 18 9.90 -0.55 -0.86
CA ARG A 18 10.87 -0.44 0.23
C ARG A 18 10.77 0.92 0.90
N PHE A 19 10.55 0.94 2.21
CA PHE A 19 10.60 2.18 2.97
C PHE A 19 12.03 2.66 3.13
N MET A 20 12.28 3.88 2.67
CA MET A 20 13.54 4.59 2.82
C MET A 20 13.44 5.56 4.01
N SER A 21 14.59 5.95 4.56
CA SER A 21 14.65 6.92 5.65
C SER A 21 14.08 8.28 5.19
N GLY A 22 13.09 8.81 5.92
CA GLY A 22 12.47 10.12 5.65
C GLY A 22 11.19 10.08 4.81
N ASP A 23 10.26 9.17 5.11
CA ASP A 23 8.91 9.08 4.50
C ASP A 23 8.89 8.98 2.97
N SER A 24 9.95 8.39 2.42
CA SER A 24 10.09 8.05 1.01
C SER A 24 10.02 6.54 0.83
N ILE A 25 9.49 6.06 -0.29
CA ILE A 25 9.49 4.63 -0.64
C ILE A 25 10.16 4.42 -2.01
N ASP A 26 11.04 3.43 -2.11
CA ASP A 26 11.53 2.91 -3.39
C ASP A 26 10.49 1.93 -3.94
N ILE A 27 10.00 2.20 -5.15
CA ILE A 27 9.00 1.37 -5.82
C ILE A 27 9.67 0.66 -6.99
N ARG A 28 9.45 -0.65 -7.09
CA ARG A 28 9.85 -1.47 -8.23
C ARG A 28 8.66 -2.28 -8.70
N ALA A 29 8.50 -2.42 -10.01
CA ALA A 29 7.41 -3.19 -10.60
C ALA A 29 7.90 -3.93 -11.84
N GLY A 30 7.52 -5.20 -12.01
CA GLY A 30 7.89 -6.00 -13.18
C GLY A 30 9.41 -6.12 -13.39
N GLY A 31 10.19 -6.12 -12.30
CA GLY A 31 11.65 -6.17 -12.35
C GLY A 31 12.35 -4.86 -12.72
N ARG A 32 11.62 -3.75 -12.90
CA ARG A 32 12.18 -2.42 -13.16
C ARG A 32 11.99 -1.49 -11.96
N PRO A 33 13.00 -0.67 -11.60
CA PRO A 33 12.83 0.37 -10.61
C PRO A 33 11.95 1.49 -11.20
N ILE A 34 10.82 1.76 -10.54
CA ILE A 34 9.96 2.92 -10.83
C ILE A 34 10.60 4.18 -10.23
N GLY A 35 11.32 4.01 -9.12
CA GLY A 35 12.08 5.05 -8.46
C GLY A 35 11.59 5.34 -7.05
N VAL A 36 12.27 6.28 -6.40
CA VAL A 36 11.93 6.73 -5.04
C VAL A 36 10.81 7.76 -5.12
N LYS A 37 9.75 7.54 -4.35
CA LYS A 37 8.57 8.41 -4.27
C LYS A 37 8.26 8.80 -2.86
N HIS A 38 8.03 10.09 -2.68
CA HIS A 38 7.59 10.63 -1.39
C HIS A 38 6.10 10.40 -1.17
N TYR A 39 5.63 10.35 0.08
CA TYR A 39 4.20 10.19 0.38
C TYR A 39 3.30 11.22 -0.34
N ARG A 40 3.81 12.44 -0.56
CA ARG A 40 3.12 13.50 -1.29
C ARG A 40 2.92 13.17 -2.77
N GLU A 41 3.95 12.61 -3.40
CA GLU A 41 3.89 12.23 -4.81
C GLU A 41 2.89 11.09 -5.04
N LEU A 42 2.78 10.18 -4.08
CA LEU A 42 1.82 9.07 -4.12
C LEU A 42 0.39 9.48 -3.78
N GLY A 43 0.15 10.75 -3.45
CA GLY A 43 -1.18 11.23 -3.05
C GLY A 43 -1.61 10.78 -1.66
N PHE A 44 -0.66 10.44 -0.79
CA PHE A 44 -0.87 10.21 0.64
C PHE A 44 -0.64 11.47 1.48
N ASP A 45 -0.78 12.65 0.89
CA ASP A 45 -0.76 13.93 1.59
C ASP A 45 -2.12 14.22 2.21
N ASP A 46 -2.15 14.49 3.52
CA ASP A 46 -3.34 14.97 4.20
C ASP A 46 -3.39 16.49 4.15
N LYS A 47 -4.26 17.01 3.29
CA LYS A 47 -4.45 18.46 3.11
C LYS A 47 -4.94 19.19 4.36
N LYS A 48 -5.45 18.48 5.38
CA LYS A 48 -5.96 19.09 6.61
C LYS A 48 -4.87 19.30 7.66
N THR A 49 -3.93 18.36 7.79
CA THR A 49 -2.85 18.42 8.78
C THR A 49 -1.49 18.80 8.19
N GLY A 50 -1.35 18.85 6.87
CA GLY A 50 -0.09 19.21 6.19
C GLY A 50 0.98 18.11 6.28
N GLY A 51 0.58 16.89 6.67
CA GLY A 51 1.44 15.73 6.87
C GLY A 51 0.96 14.51 6.10
N SER A 52 1.47 13.33 6.46
CA SER A 52 1.05 12.07 5.84
C SER A 52 -0.36 11.66 6.29
N ASP A 53 -1.20 11.24 5.35
CA ASP A 53 -2.54 10.73 5.60
C ASP A 53 -2.54 9.44 6.43
N ARG A 54 -3.66 9.13 7.07
CA ARG A 54 -3.81 7.92 7.90
C ARG A 54 -3.54 6.64 7.10
N LEU A 55 -3.80 6.67 5.78
CA LEU A 55 -3.45 5.58 4.87
C LEU A 55 -1.93 5.35 4.74
N TRP A 56 -1.11 6.40 4.80
CA TRP A 56 0.36 6.27 4.82
C TRP A 56 0.84 5.56 6.09
N GLY A 57 0.23 5.91 7.24
CA GLY A 57 0.50 5.23 8.51
C GLY A 57 0.21 3.74 8.43
N ILE A 58 -0.90 3.35 7.78
CA ILE A 58 -1.26 1.94 7.56
C ILE A 58 -0.26 1.27 6.61
N LEU A 59 0.19 1.96 5.55
CA LEU A 59 1.20 1.42 4.65
C LEU A 59 2.54 1.19 5.37
N LYS A 60 2.97 2.13 6.23
CA LYS A 60 4.14 1.95 7.10
C LYS A 60 3.97 0.79 8.07
N TYR A 61 2.78 0.64 8.65
CA TYR A 61 2.50 -0.49 9.54
C TYR A 61 2.55 -1.82 8.77
N LEU A 62 1.98 -1.89 7.57
CA LEU A 62 2.09 -3.04 6.67
C LEU A 62 3.55 -3.39 6.39
N ALA A 63 4.42 -2.40 6.12
CA ALA A 63 5.86 -2.65 5.97
C ALA A 63 6.48 -3.29 7.21
N LYS A 64 6.13 -2.78 8.39
CA LYS A 64 6.61 -3.33 9.67
C LYS A 64 6.17 -4.78 9.90
N VAL A 65 4.97 -5.16 9.42
CA VAL A 65 4.43 -6.53 9.50
C VAL A 65 4.66 -7.33 8.21
N ASN A 66 5.60 -6.91 7.34
CA ASN A 66 5.94 -7.58 6.07
C ASN A 66 4.73 -7.86 5.15
N GLY A 67 3.73 -6.97 5.17
CA GLY A 67 2.54 -7.06 4.32
C GLY A 67 1.46 -8.01 4.84
N GLU A 68 1.60 -8.57 6.04
CA GLU A 68 0.62 -9.45 6.66
C GLU A 68 0.04 -8.82 7.92
N LEU A 69 -1.24 -8.44 7.88
CA LEU A 69 -1.93 -7.80 8.98
C LEU A 69 -3.05 -8.73 9.48
N SER A 70 -2.87 -9.32 10.64
CA SER A 70 -3.91 -10.12 11.29
C SER A 70 -4.95 -9.22 11.97
N ASN A 71 -6.22 -9.44 11.66
CA ASN A 71 -7.38 -8.80 12.28
C ASN A 71 -7.48 -9.18 13.76
N ASP A 72 -6.96 -10.35 14.16
CA ASP A 72 -6.89 -10.79 15.56
C ASP A 72 -5.97 -9.91 16.42
N GLU A 73 -4.88 -9.38 15.84
CA GLU A 73 -4.00 -8.41 16.51
C GLU A 73 -4.64 -7.03 16.62
N MET A 74 -5.77 -6.79 15.95
CA MET A 74 -6.49 -5.52 16.01
C MET A 74 -7.72 -5.62 16.91
N HIS A 75 -7.75 -4.75 17.92
CA HIS A 75 -8.94 -4.55 18.73
C HIS A 75 -10.18 -4.28 17.85
N GLU A 76 -11.34 -4.90 18.14
CA GLU A 76 -12.58 -4.78 17.36
C GLU A 76 -12.97 -3.33 17.01
N LYS A 77 -12.65 -2.37 17.89
CA LYS A 77 -12.91 -0.94 17.71
C LYS A 77 -12.06 -0.30 16.59
N GLU A 78 -10.90 -0.87 16.29
CA GLU A 78 -9.98 -0.41 15.25
C GLU A 78 -10.14 -1.18 13.93
N ALA A 79 -10.70 -2.39 13.97
CA ALA A 79 -10.92 -3.23 12.79
C ALA A 79 -11.89 -2.60 11.77
N ALA A 80 -12.99 -1.99 12.22
CA ALA A 80 -13.98 -1.36 11.33
C ALA A 80 -13.40 -0.16 10.52
N PRO A 81 -12.75 0.85 11.15
CA PRO A 81 -12.11 1.92 10.41
C PRO A 81 -10.92 1.41 9.57
N LEU A 82 -10.20 0.37 10.03
CA LEU A 82 -9.11 -0.23 9.25
C LEU A 82 -9.62 -0.82 7.93
N LYS A 83 -10.68 -1.64 7.94
CA LYS A 83 -11.24 -2.23 6.70
C LYS A 83 -11.58 -1.15 5.67
N LYS A 84 -12.20 -0.06 6.13
CA LYS A 84 -12.51 1.10 5.27
C LYS A 84 -11.24 1.76 4.74
N ASN A 85 -10.21 1.89 5.56
CA ASN A 85 -8.93 2.45 5.16
C ASN A 85 -8.18 1.53 4.18
N ILE A 86 -8.17 0.20 4.37
CA ILE A 86 -7.59 -0.75 3.42
C ILE A 86 -8.33 -0.68 2.09
N SER A 87 -9.67 -0.59 2.07
CA SER A 87 -10.41 -0.40 0.81
C SER A 87 -10.02 0.89 0.10
N ARG A 88 -9.82 2.00 0.83
CA ARG A 88 -9.31 3.25 0.25
C ARG A 88 -7.88 3.15 -0.25
N LEU A 89 -7.03 2.42 0.49
CA LEU A 89 -5.66 2.15 0.11
C LEU A 89 -5.61 1.32 -1.18
N ARG A 90 -6.47 0.30 -1.31
CA ARG A 90 -6.63 -0.49 -2.55
C ARG A 90 -6.95 0.38 -3.74
N ASP A 91 -7.95 1.26 -3.61
CA ASP A 91 -8.36 2.15 -4.69
C ASP A 91 -7.24 3.11 -5.11
N ARG A 92 -6.55 3.72 -4.14
CA ARG A 92 -5.38 4.57 -4.41
C ARG A 92 -4.23 3.82 -5.06
N LEU A 93 -3.93 2.61 -4.59
CA LEU A 93 -2.88 1.77 -5.14
C LEU A 93 -3.20 1.38 -6.59
N LYS A 94 -4.42 0.90 -6.87
CA LYS A 94 -4.88 0.59 -8.23
C LYS A 94 -4.81 1.81 -9.14
N SER A 95 -5.28 2.95 -8.66
CA SER A 95 -5.29 4.19 -9.44
C SER A 95 -3.89 4.76 -9.67
N GLY A 96 -2.99 4.68 -8.69
CA GLY A 96 -1.62 5.18 -8.81
C GLY A 96 -0.77 4.29 -9.72
N PHE A 97 -0.80 2.98 -9.47
CA PHE A 97 -0.01 2.00 -10.23
C PHE A 97 -0.65 1.64 -11.58
N GLY A 98 -1.92 1.98 -11.82
CA GLY A 98 -2.61 1.60 -13.06
C GLY A 98 -2.86 0.09 -13.21
N ILE A 99 -2.66 -0.69 -12.14
CA ILE A 99 -2.89 -2.14 -12.13
C ILE A 99 -4.35 -2.37 -11.73
N ALA A 100 -5.15 -2.93 -12.65
CA ALA A 100 -6.56 -3.24 -12.40
C ALA A 100 -6.77 -4.38 -11.39
N ASP A 101 -5.76 -5.24 -11.24
CA ASP A 101 -5.75 -6.37 -10.31
C ASP A 101 -5.77 -5.92 -8.84
N ASP A 102 -6.20 -6.80 -7.93
CA ASP A 102 -6.28 -6.46 -6.50
C ASP A 102 -4.91 -6.53 -5.81
N PRO A 103 -4.45 -5.46 -5.13
CA PRO A 103 -3.16 -5.46 -4.45
C PRO A 103 -3.08 -6.38 -3.24
N PHE A 104 -4.20 -6.97 -2.80
CA PHE A 104 -4.27 -7.85 -1.65
C PHE A 104 -4.76 -9.25 -2.08
N HIS A 105 -4.39 -10.26 -1.31
CA HIS A 105 -4.95 -11.59 -1.50
C HIS A 105 -6.44 -11.62 -1.12
N PRO A 106 -7.26 -12.39 -1.86
CA PRO A 106 -8.64 -12.64 -1.45
C PRO A 106 -8.65 -13.39 -0.12
N CYS A 107 -9.05 -12.72 0.96
CA CYS A 107 -9.19 -13.31 2.29
C CYS A 107 -10.40 -14.26 2.29
N HIS A 108 -10.21 -15.52 1.90
CA HIS A 108 -11.33 -16.44 1.69
C HIS A 108 -11.80 -17.15 2.97
N ARG A 109 -11.04 -17.12 4.07
CA ARG A 109 -11.43 -17.80 5.33
C ARG A 109 -10.62 -17.49 6.59
N SER A 110 -9.53 -16.74 6.50
CA SER A 110 -8.67 -16.44 7.65
C SER A 110 -8.59 -14.94 7.85
N GLU A 111 -8.67 -14.54 9.11
CA GLU A 111 -8.75 -13.18 9.65
C GLU A 111 -7.49 -12.34 9.42
N SER A 112 -6.84 -12.43 8.25
CA SER A 112 -5.57 -11.73 7.99
C SER A 112 -5.60 -11.09 6.60
N PHE A 113 -5.25 -9.82 6.53
CA PHE A 113 -5.04 -9.07 5.29
C PHE A 113 -3.60 -9.25 4.82
N ARG A 114 -3.40 -9.92 3.69
CA ARG A 114 -2.06 -10.10 3.10
C ARG A 114 -1.95 -9.32 1.79
N THR A 115 -0.90 -8.51 1.65
CA THR A 115 -0.56 -7.83 0.39
C THR A 115 -0.01 -8.85 -0.62
N ARG A 116 -0.29 -8.65 -1.90
CA ARG A 116 0.35 -9.42 -2.98
C ARG A 116 1.76 -8.92 -3.27
N PHE A 117 1.97 -7.62 -3.08
CA PHE A 117 3.27 -6.98 -3.25
C PHE A 117 4.13 -7.16 -2.00
N ILE A 118 5.44 -7.12 -2.23
CA ILE A 118 6.45 -7.19 -1.17
C ILE A 118 6.62 -5.79 -0.58
N ILE A 119 6.52 -5.69 0.74
CA ILE A 119 6.67 -4.43 1.46
C ILE A 119 7.60 -4.62 2.66
N SER A 120 8.62 -3.77 2.77
CA SER A 120 9.67 -3.85 3.80
C SER A 120 10.18 -2.46 4.20
#